data_AF-A0A124HVM3-F1
#
_entry.id   AF-A0A124HVM3-F1
#
_cell.length_a   1.000
_cell.length_b   1.000
_cell.length_c   1.000
_cell.angle_alpha   90.00
_cell.angle_beta   90.00
_cell.angle_gamma   90.00
#
_symmetry.space_group_name_H-M   'P 1'
#
loop_
_entity.id
_entity.type
_entity.pdbx_description
1 polymer ?
#
loop_
_entity_poly.entity_id
_entity_poly.type
_entity_poly.pdbx_seq_one_letter_code
_entity_poly.pdbx_strand_id
1 'polypeptide(L)'
;MKGGEFLRDDRRQIQTAVLGSADSDEPLMLPLEAIEVDAFRRIHEHDTFWCGLLLGGCGGQLTTKLYTDRACHFAHHPDPDGRPHACRRRARGVNSADHLYVKSAAAAWLRDRGEQARFDFTQPDGAPVGSVVDIRFKNRGLRVHLDETVPPVWDGEYEPVLAVSVPVDGATLAHRWYVHRIRLDSEGTTRQVRIGTEAFAREIEWYGLGQCEVTERGLSTPAVERIVQSRTTPPPTRWSPSRPRKGPDADARARGLMRRLADALKVDSVIMVRRVCREIAELTGVSEEVHRELATAVEEAQRWLDEQAEARHDLFARLDQAATEEDAKQVRDLLILVNATAAADRTEAEDAIVEKATEFFAGLAHAAHEQIEAEAAAERAAGEAAARVRSTLKSLRRHDAYTYDLRPQVEILLRSAAASGDRLTARQAAEVDVWKKRAADGVPPRPLYKQVARRYWIQRSCPRCQAGKGKDCVFAEGTNAGTVREFPHDERLQPIVDERKAREKAIPRPWRVYDITCPDCGRGYNAPCKSPSGPHRSRVELAKEYTRLRKPPPKR
;
A
#
# COMPACT_ATOMS: atom_id res chain seq x y z
N MET A 1 -28.76 -8.70 -2.77
CA MET A 1 -27.78 -8.47 -1.68
C MET A 1 -26.40 -8.43 -2.32
N LYS A 2 -25.85 -7.23 -2.46
CA LYS A 2 -24.49 -6.98 -2.94
C LYS A 2 -23.69 -6.56 -1.71
N GLY A 3 -22.64 -7.31 -1.37
CA GLY A 3 -21.76 -7.03 -0.25
C GLY A 3 -20.55 -7.93 -0.40
N GLY A 4 -19.45 -7.35 -0.84
CA GLY A 4 -18.21 -8.06 -1.16
C GLY A 4 -17.24 -7.12 -1.86
N GLU A 5 -17.14 -5.89 -1.36
CA GLU A 5 -16.03 -5.02 -1.70
C GLU A 5 -14.82 -5.58 -0.95
N PHE A 6 -13.98 -6.33 -1.68
CA PHE A 6 -12.72 -6.85 -1.17
C PHE A 6 -11.90 -5.67 -0.63
N LEU A 7 -11.78 -5.59 0.70
CA LEU A 7 -10.77 -4.78 1.38
C LEU A 7 -9.42 -5.15 0.77
N ARG A 8 -8.89 -4.27 -0.08
CA ARG A 8 -7.53 -4.36 -0.61
C ARG A 8 -6.58 -4.51 0.59
N ASP A 9 -5.83 -5.61 0.62
CA ASP A 9 -4.83 -5.93 1.64
C ASP A 9 -3.80 -4.79 1.76
N ASP A 10 -3.87 -3.97 2.82
CA ASP A 10 -2.91 -2.90 3.09
C ASP A 10 -1.60 -3.53 3.55
N ARG A 11 -0.72 -3.84 2.59
CA ARG A 11 0.60 -4.47 2.79
C ARG A 11 1.54 -3.70 3.74
N ARG A 12 1.15 -2.51 4.22
CA ARG A 12 1.89 -1.74 5.24
C ARG A 12 1.68 -2.27 6.65
N GLN A 13 0.60 -3.02 6.90
CA GLN A 13 0.16 -3.48 8.22
C GLN A 13 0.63 -4.90 8.53
N ILE A 14 1.05 -5.17 9.77
CA ILE A 14 1.57 -6.48 10.19
C ILE A 14 0.39 -7.38 10.56
N GLN A 15 0.11 -8.39 9.75
CA GLN A 15 -1.01 -9.31 9.96
C GLN A 15 -0.64 -10.61 10.69
N THR A 16 0.65 -10.92 10.80
CA THR A 16 1.11 -12.16 11.45
C THR A 16 2.18 -11.91 12.50
N ALA A 17 2.18 -12.75 13.52
CA ALA A 17 3.11 -12.78 14.65
C ALA A 17 3.49 -14.23 14.98
N VAL A 18 4.42 -14.41 15.91
CA VAL A 18 4.68 -15.71 16.55
C VAL A 18 4.36 -15.65 18.05
N LEU A 19 3.95 -16.78 18.60
CA LEU A 19 3.54 -16.91 20.01
C LEU A 19 4.74 -17.14 20.95
N GLY A 20 4.70 -16.52 22.12
CA GLY A 20 5.59 -16.80 23.25
C GLY A 20 6.97 -16.13 23.21
N SER A 21 7.69 -16.20 22.09
CA SER A 21 9.02 -15.58 21.95
C SER A 21 9.38 -15.22 20.52
N ALA A 22 10.40 -14.37 20.33
CA ALA A 22 10.89 -13.96 19.02
C ALA A 22 11.44 -15.12 18.15
N ASP A 23 11.95 -16.17 18.78
CA ASP A 23 12.51 -17.36 18.12
C ASP A 23 11.48 -18.47 17.90
N SER A 24 10.24 -18.24 18.32
CA SER A 24 9.14 -19.20 18.15
C SER A 24 8.82 -19.44 16.68
N ASP A 25 8.37 -20.65 16.41
CA ASP A 25 7.90 -21.10 15.11
C ASP A 25 6.39 -21.40 15.08
N GLU A 26 5.67 -21.00 16.14
CA GLU A 26 4.22 -21.09 16.25
C GLU A 26 3.58 -19.82 15.65
N PRO A 27 3.05 -19.87 14.42
CA PRO A 27 2.53 -18.69 13.75
C PRO A 27 1.14 -18.33 14.27
N LEU A 28 0.82 -17.05 14.20
CA LEU A 28 -0.48 -16.51 14.55
C LEU A 28 -0.88 -15.43 13.58
N MET A 29 -2.14 -15.45 13.13
CA MET A 29 -2.74 -14.41 12.30
C MET A 29 -3.72 -13.60 13.13
N LEU A 30 -3.65 -12.27 13.04
CA LEU A 30 -4.66 -11.43 13.66
C LEU A 30 -5.92 -11.38 12.78
N PRO A 31 -7.12 -11.52 13.34
CA PRO A 31 -8.35 -11.19 12.63
C PRO A 31 -8.36 -9.74 12.14
N LEU A 32 -8.97 -9.50 10.98
CA LEU A 32 -9.09 -8.16 10.42
C LEU A 32 -10.21 -7.35 11.09
N GLU A 33 -11.25 -8.01 11.57
CA GLU A 33 -12.43 -7.39 12.16
C GLU A 33 -12.32 -7.17 13.67
N ALA A 34 -12.77 -6.01 14.15
CA ALA A 34 -12.67 -5.63 15.55
C ALA A 34 -13.33 -6.64 16.52
N ILE A 35 -14.50 -7.16 16.15
CA ILE A 35 -15.25 -8.12 16.98
C ILE A 35 -14.49 -9.44 17.14
N GLU A 36 -13.82 -9.89 16.08
CA GLU A 36 -13.01 -11.09 16.08
C GLU A 36 -11.70 -10.87 16.86
N VAL A 37 -11.12 -9.67 16.81
CA VAL A 37 -9.94 -9.31 17.62
C VAL A 37 -10.24 -9.33 19.11
N ASP A 38 -11.44 -8.92 19.54
CA ASP A 38 -11.82 -9.03 20.95
C ASP A 38 -11.97 -10.48 21.40
N ALA A 39 -12.50 -11.36 20.54
CA ALA A 39 -12.53 -12.80 20.82
C ALA A 39 -11.11 -13.40 20.86
N PHE A 40 -10.27 -13.03 19.91
CA PHE A 40 -8.86 -13.42 19.85
C PHE A 40 -8.09 -13.00 21.11
N ARG A 41 -8.28 -11.77 21.60
CA ARG A 41 -7.64 -11.29 22.84
C ARG A 41 -8.03 -12.09 24.07
N ARG A 42 -9.28 -12.57 24.15
CA ARG A 42 -9.73 -13.43 25.25
C ARG A 42 -9.09 -14.82 25.17
N ILE A 43 -8.97 -15.38 23.96
CA ILE A 43 -8.33 -16.69 23.75
C ILE A 43 -6.84 -16.63 24.12
N HIS A 44 -6.18 -15.52 23.80
CA HIS A 44 -4.74 -15.30 23.98
C HIS A 44 -4.40 -14.35 25.13
N GLU A 45 -5.21 -14.30 26.19
CA GLU A 45 -5.04 -13.34 27.31
C GLU A 45 -3.69 -13.46 28.02
N HIS A 46 -3.14 -14.69 28.06
CA HIS A 46 -1.88 -15.00 28.73
C HIS A 46 -0.70 -15.16 27.78
N ASP A 47 -0.93 -14.98 26.48
CA ASP A 47 0.09 -15.15 25.46
C ASP A 47 0.79 -13.82 25.16
N THR A 48 2.01 -13.93 24.62
CA THR A 48 2.75 -12.79 24.09
C THR A 48 2.98 -12.96 22.60
N PHE A 49 2.86 -11.85 21.85
CA PHE A 49 3.02 -11.83 20.40
C PHE A 49 4.33 -11.19 20.03
N TRP A 50 5.03 -11.76 19.06
CA TRP A 50 6.36 -11.29 18.69
C TRP A 50 6.49 -11.11 17.19
N CYS A 51 7.26 -10.09 16.80
CA CYS A 51 7.70 -9.88 15.42
C CYS A 51 8.82 -10.88 15.13
N GLY A 52 8.44 -12.15 14.94
CA GLY A 52 9.35 -13.29 14.96
C GLY A 52 10.48 -13.23 13.94
N LEU A 53 11.64 -13.77 14.30
CA LEU A 53 12.82 -13.79 13.43
C LEU A 53 12.58 -14.65 12.19
N LEU A 54 11.88 -15.78 12.34
CA LEU A 54 11.48 -16.63 11.21
C LEU A 54 10.47 -15.95 10.28
N LEU A 55 9.76 -14.90 10.73
CA LEU A 55 8.93 -14.08 9.84
C LEU A 55 9.73 -12.99 9.09
N GLY A 56 11.07 -13.02 9.16
CA GLY A 56 11.92 -11.91 8.73
C GLY A 56 11.73 -10.64 9.57
N GLY A 57 11.26 -10.83 10.82
CA GLY A 57 10.98 -9.78 11.80
C GLY A 57 12.22 -9.28 12.53
N CYS A 58 12.01 -8.33 13.44
CA CYS A 58 13.06 -7.71 14.24
C CYS A 58 13.22 -8.32 15.65
N GLY A 59 12.35 -9.26 16.03
CA GLY A 59 12.28 -9.84 17.37
C GLY A 59 11.63 -8.96 18.42
N GLY A 60 11.07 -7.80 18.05
CA GLY A 60 10.34 -6.93 18.99
C GLY A 60 8.96 -7.48 19.36
N GLN A 61 8.55 -7.27 20.61
CA GLN A 61 7.21 -7.65 21.07
C GLN A 61 6.13 -6.80 20.36
N LEU A 62 5.01 -7.44 20.06
CA LEU A 62 3.87 -6.87 19.36
C LEU A 62 2.65 -6.75 20.29
N THR A 63 1.85 -5.73 20.04
CA THR A 63 0.50 -5.54 20.58
C THR A 63 -0.51 -5.55 19.44
N THR A 64 -1.77 -5.84 19.74
CA THR A 64 -2.87 -5.76 18.78
C THR A 64 -3.42 -4.33 18.72
N LYS A 65 -3.59 -3.78 17.52
CA LYS A 65 -4.27 -2.49 17.29
C LYS A 65 -5.70 -2.77 16.82
N LEU A 66 -6.64 -2.40 17.68
CA LEU A 66 -8.07 -2.47 17.41
C LEU A 66 -8.50 -1.22 16.65
N TYR A 67 -9.16 -1.40 15.52
CA TYR A 67 -9.77 -0.33 14.74
C TYR A 67 -11.17 -0.75 14.31
N THR A 68 -12.10 0.20 14.31
CA THR A 68 -13.49 -0.01 13.84
C THR A 68 -13.71 0.53 12.43
N ASP A 69 -12.76 1.32 11.93
CA ASP A 69 -12.81 2.06 10.66
C ASP A 69 -11.75 1.58 9.64
N ARG A 70 -10.85 0.69 10.05
CA ARG A 70 -9.81 0.06 9.22
C ARG A 70 -9.46 -1.32 9.73
N ALA A 71 -8.73 -2.09 8.94
CA ALA A 71 -8.27 -3.43 9.32
C ALA A 71 -7.43 -3.38 10.61
N CYS A 72 -7.77 -4.28 11.54
CA CYS A 72 -6.94 -4.53 12.71
C CYS A 72 -5.60 -5.15 12.29
N HIS A 73 -4.55 -4.88 13.06
CA HIS A 73 -3.21 -5.40 12.80
C HIS A 73 -2.36 -5.43 14.06
N PHE A 74 -1.25 -6.17 14.01
CA PHE A 74 -0.21 -6.07 15.03
C PHE A 74 0.62 -4.80 14.86
N ALA A 75 1.05 -4.22 15.98
CA ALA A 75 1.98 -3.10 16.03
C ALA A 75 3.05 -3.36 17.08
N HIS A 76 4.25 -2.82 16.87
CA HIS A 76 5.29 -2.87 17.88
C HIS A 76 4.86 -2.04 19.10
N HIS A 77 5.30 -2.48 20.29
CA HIS A 77 5.26 -1.59 21.44
C HIS A 77 6.09 -0.32 21.15
N PRO A 78 5.62 0.86 21.58
CA PRO A 78 6.39 2.08 21.44
C PRO A 78 7.69 1.97 22.23
N ASP A 79 8.80 2.42 21.66
CA ASP A 79 10.07 2.50 22.39
C ASP A 79 9.91 3.40 23.63
N PRO A 80 10.63 3.14 24.74
CA PRO A 80 10.62 3.99 25.93
C PRO A 80 10.92 5.46 25.62
N ASP A 81 11.73 5.71 24.58
CA ASP A 81 12.13 7.05 24.12
C ASP A 81 11.13 7.69 23.13
N GLY A 82 9.99 7.04 22.85
CA GLY A 82 8.95 7.54 21.95
C GLY A 82 9.36 7.59 20.47
N ARG A 83 10.47 6.92 20.09
CA ARG A 83 10.91 6.81 18.70
C ARG A 83 10.09 5.75 17.95
N PRO A 84 9.83 5.93 16.64
CA PRO A 84 9.20 4.89 15.84
C PRO A 84 10.12 3.67 15.77
N HIS A 85 9.60 2.50 16.16
CA HIS A 85 10.34 1.25 16.09
C HIS A 85 10.71 0.93 14.63
N ALA A 86 12.01 0.87 14.33
CA ALA A 86 12.50 0.65 12.97
C ALA A 86 12.50 -0.85 12.61
N CYS A 87 11.34 -1.38 12.22
CA CYS A 87 11.23 -2.76 11.73
C CYS A 87 11.54 -2.86 10.23
N ARG A 88 12.55 -3.68 9.87
CA ARG A 88 12.95 -3.94 8.48
C ARG A 88 12.14 -5.04 7.79
N ARG A 89 11.15 -5.63 8.49
CA ARG A 89 10.28 -6.67 7.95
C ARG A 89 9.56 -6.18 6.69
N ARG A 90 9.82 -6.84 5.57
CA ARG A 90 9.27 -6.52 4.24
C ARG A 90 7.92 -7.19 4.01
N ALA A 91 7.80 -8.49 4.30
CA ALA A 91 6.56 -9.23 4.16
C ALA A 91 5.68 -9.06 5.42
N ARG A 92 4.54 -8.38 5.28
CA ARG A 92 3.66 -8.03 6.41
C ARG A 92 2.24 -8.58 6.30
N GLY A 93 1.84 -9.01 5.10
CA GLY A 93 0.54 -9.64 4.86
C GLY A 93 0.43 -11.05 5.44
N VAL A 94 -0.76 -11.62 5.29
CA VAL A 94 -1.13 -12.93 5.83
C VAL A 94 -0.19 -14.06 5.36
N ASN A 95 0.24 -14.02 4.11
CA ASN A 95 1.12 -15.02 3.49
C ASN A 95 2.55 -15.03 4.07
N SER A 96 2.97 -14.00 4.81
CA SER A 96 4.33 -13.90 5.34
C SER A 96 4.69 -14.97 6.38
N ALA A 97 3.69 -15.66 6.93
CA ALA A 97 3.88 -16.77 7.85
C ALA A 97 3.62 -18.16 7.21
N ASP A 98 3.40 -18.24 5.89
CA ASP A 98 2.98 -19.48 5.24
C ASP A 98 3.97 -20.62 5.48
N HIS A 99 5.27 -20.35 5.49
CA HIS A 99 6.31 -21.33 5.80
C HIS A 99 6.17 -21.95 7.21
N LEU A 100 5.75 -21.18 8.22
CA LEU A 100 5.49 -21.69 9.56
C LEU A 100 4.21 -22.52 9.61
N TYR A 101 3.17 -22.12 8.87
CA TYR A 101 1.95 -22.92 8.75
C TYR A 101 2.20 -24.24 8.01
N VAL A 102 3.03 -24.23 6.96
CA VAL A 102 3.50 -25.45 6.28
C VAL A 102 4.24 -26.36 7.26
N LYS A 103 5.19 -25.82 8.04
CA LYS A 103 5.91 -26.58 9.06
C LYS A 103 4.95 -27.19 10.09
N SER A 104 4.03 -26.40 10.64
CA SER A 104 3.06 -26.86 11.64
C SER A 104 2.16 -27.97 11.10
N ALA A 105 1.58 -27.77 9.90
CA ALA A 105 0.70 -28.75 9.26
C ALA A 105 1.43 -30.04 8.90
N ALA A 106 2.63 -29.95 8.32
CA ALA A 106 3.45 -31.10 7.97
C ALA A 106 3.92 -31.86 9.22
N ALA A 107 4.29 -31.15 10.29
CA ALA A 107 4.67 -31.77 11.56
C ALA A 107 3.49 -32.53 12.17
N ALA A 108 2.27 -31.96 12.17
CA ALA A 108 1.07 -32.66 12.64
C ALA A 108 0.79 -33.91 11.79
N TRP A 109 0.76 -33.76 10.46
CA TRP A 109 0.49 -34.83 9.52
C TRP A 109 1.46 -36.02 9.63
N LEU A 110 2.76 -35.74 9.81
CA LEU A 110 3.80 -36.76 9.99
C LEU A 110 3.73 -37.41 11.38
N ARG A 111 3.48 -36.62 12.44
CA ARG A 111 3.29 -37.16 13.81
C ARG A 111 2.10 -38.11 13.90
N ASP A 112 0.98 -37.80 13.26
CA ASP A 112 -0.21 -38.67 13.22
C ASP A 112 0.08 -40.03 12.58
N ARG A 113 1.19 -40.14 11.82
CA ARG A 113 1.68 -41.35 11.17
C ARG A 113 2.87 -41.98 11.90
N GLY A 114 3.21 -41.49 13.09
CA GLY A 114 4.35 -41.97 13.88
C GLY A 114 5.72 -41.57 13.33
N GLU A 115 5.77 -40.59 12.42
CA GLU A 115 6.99 -40.14 11.77
C GLU A 115 7.58 -38.91 12.46
N GLN A 116 8.90 -38.89 12.62
CA GLN A 116 9.64 -37.71 13.06
C GLN A 116 10.20 -36.95 11.85
N ALA A 117 10.02 -35.63 11.87
CA ALA A 117 10.46 -34.75 10.81
C ALA A 117 11.38 -33.65 11.35
N ARG A 118 12.39 -33.30 10.55
CA ARG A 118 13.24 -32.12 10.76
C ARG A 118 12.87 -31.07 9.73
N PHE A 119 12.84 -29.83 10.18
CA PHE A 119 12.47 -28.68 9.36
C PHE A 119 13.64 -27.71 9.30
N ASP A 120 13.93 -27.19 8.13
CA ASP A 120 14.94 -26.16 7.90
C ASP A 120 14.33 -25.02 7.07
N PHE A 121 14.62 -23.78 7.46
CA PHE A 121 14.19 -22.55 6.79
C PHE A 121 15.37 -21.94 6.05
N THR A 122 15.92 -22.73 5.13
CA THR A 122 17.13 -22.42 4.36
C THR A 122 16.95 -21.11 3.59
N GLN A 123 18.02 -20.30 3.56
CA GLN A 123 18.10 -19.05 2.80
C GLN A 123 19.19 -19.18 1.73
N PRO A 124 19.01 -20.05 0.72
CA PRO A 124 19.99 -20.22 -0.33
C PRO A 124 20.19 -18.90 -1.06
N ASP A 125 21.45 -18.55 -1.34
CA ASP A 125 21.83 -17.35 -2.11
C ASP A 125 21.23 -16.03 -1.61
N GLY A 126 20.95 -15.93 -0.30
CA GLY A 126 20.36 -14.73 0.31
C GLY A 126 18.85 -14.59 0.07
N ALA A 127 18.17 -15.65 -0.35
CA ALA A 127 16.72 -15.69 -0.46
C ALA A 127 16.06 -15.29 0.88
N PRO A 128 14.92 -14.56 0.83
CA PRO A 128 14.19 -14.19 2.03
C PRO A 128 13.80 -15.41 2.88
N VAL A 129 13.76 -15.20 4.20
CA VAL A 129 13.20 -16.20 5.11
C VAL A 129 11.77 -16.52 4.68
N GLY A 130 11.47 -17.81 4.56
CA GLY A 130 10.15 -18.31 4.21
C GLY A 130 9.91 -18.51 2.71
N SER A 131 10.90 -18.26 1.84
CA SER A 131 10.79 -18.61 0.41
C SER A 131 10.81 -20.12 0.18
N VAL A 132 11.56 -20.87 1.00
CA VAL A 132 11.60 -22.34 0.97
C VAL A 132 11.51 -22.96 2.37
N VAL A 133 10.95 -24.17 2.44
CA VAL A 133 10.94 -25.01 3.64
C VAL A 133 11.42 -26.40 3.27
N ASP A 134 12.51 -26.83 3.91
CA ASP A 134 13.02 -28.20 3.78
C ASP A 134 12.44 -29.08 4.88
N ILE A 135 11.81 -30.18 4.48
CA ILE A 135 11.18 -31.14 5.37
C ILE A 135 11.86 -32.49 5.18
N ARG A 136 12.64 -32.92 6.17
CA ARG A 136 13.33 -34.22 6.16
C ARG A 136 12.66 -35.21 7.09
N PHE A 137 12.34 -36.39 6.59
CA PHE A 137 11.78 -37.49 7.39
C PHE A 137 12.22 -38.83 6.80
N LYS A 138 12.55 -39.79 7.65
CA LYS A 138 13.22 -41.04 7.24
C LYS A 138 14.44 -40.74 6.33
N ASN A 139 14.45 -41.36 5.15
CA ASN A 139 15.45 -41.20 4.09
C ASN A 139 14.89 -40.35 2.93
N ARG A 140 13.95 -39.43 3.20
CA ARG A 140 13.26 -38.60 2.21
C ARG A 140 13.32 -37.13 2.59
N GLY A 141 13.26 -36.27 1.58
CA GLY A 141 13.13 -34.83 1.72
C GLY A 141 12.01 -34.29 0.84
N LEU A 142 11.22 -33.36 1.35
CA LEU A 142 10.38 -32.47 0.55
C LEU A 142 10.95 -31.06 0.64
N ARG A 143 11.01 -30.34 -0.48
CA ARG A 143 11.33 -28.91 -0.50
C ARG A 143 10.13 -28.15 -0.99
N VAL A 144 9.52 -27.37 -0.08
CA VAL A 144 8.36 -26.55 -0.39
C VAL A 144 8.84 -25.19 -0.86
N HIS A 145 8.55 -24.83 -2.11
CA HIS A 145 8.82 -23.52 -2.68
C HIS A 145 7.56 -22.65 -2.57
N LEU A 146 7.62 -21.59 -1.76
CA LEU A 146 6.48 -20.69 -1.53
C LEU A 146 6.46 -19.48 -2.47
N ASP A 147 7.59 -19.19 -3.11
CA ASP A 147 7.74 -18.17 -4.14
C ASP A 147 8.79 -18.59 -5.19
N GLU A 148 8.99 -17.76 -6.20
CA GLU A 148 9.90 -18.01 -7.34
C GLU A 148 11.37 -17.67 -7.06
N THR A 149 11.72 -17.21 -5.84
CA THR A 149 13.07 -16.72 -5.52
C THR A 149 14.12 -17.81 -5.61
N VAL A 150 13.74 -19.05 -5.27
CA VAL A 150 14.63 -20.21 -5.31
C VAL A 150 14.13 -21.17 -6.38
N PRO A 151 14.88 -21.41 -7.47
CA PRO A 151 14.44 -22.31 -8.53
C PRO A 151 14.38 -23.76 -8.01
N PRO A 152 13.37 -24.55 -8.43
CA PRO A 152 13.25 -25.95 -8.02
C PRO A 152 14.33 -26.82 -8.66
N VAL A 153 14.85 -27.77 -7.89
CA VAL A 153 15.79 -28.80 -8.35
C VAL A 153 15.04 -30.12 -8.42
N TRP A 154 14.81 -30.63 -9.63
CA TRP A 154 13.91 -31.75 -9.88
C TRP A 154 14.46 -33.14 -9.51
N ASP A 155 15.78 -33.31 -9.62
CA ASP A 155 16.48 -34.59 -9.39
C ASP A 155 17.47 -34.49 -8.22
N GLY A 156 17.10 -33.71 -7.21
CA GLY A 156 17.90 -33.50 -6.00
C GLY A 156 17.55 -34.45 -4.86
N GLU A 157 18.11 -34.16 -3.68
CA GLU A 157 17.79 -34.86 -2.42
C GLU A 157 16.33 -34.66 -1.99
N TYR A 158 15.72 -33.53 -2.37
CA TYR A 158 14.38 -33.12 -1.98
C TYR A 158 13.44 -33.16 -3.17
N GLU A 159 12.26 -33.76 -2.98
CA GLU A 159 11.15 -33.69 -3.94
C GLU A 159 10.50 -32.29 -3.87
N PRO A 160 10.39 -31.55 -5.00
CA PRO A 160 9.82 -30.21 -5.00
C PRO A 160 8.29 -30.21 -4.84
N VAL A 161 7.79 -29.33 -3.98
CA VAL A 161 6.37 -28.99 -3.82
C VAL A 161 6.22 -27.49 -4.05
N LEU A 162 5.45 -27.07 -5.04
CA LEU A 162 5.52 -25.72 -5.57
C LEU A 162 4.26 -24.90 -5.30
N ALA A 163 4.40 -23.67 -4.80
CA ALA A 163 3.29 -22.73 -4.76
C ALA A 163 2.76 -22.49 -6.18
N VAL A 164 1.48 -22.11 -6.27
CA VAL A 164 0.81 -21.84 -7.57
C VAL A 164 1.53 -20.74 -8.37
N SER A 165 2.20 -19.81 -7.69
CA SER A 165 2.98 -18.74 -8.30
C SER A 165 4.30 -19.17 -8.92
N VAL A 166 4.81 -20.38 -8.62
CA VAL A 166 6.09 -20.85 -9.17
C VAL A 166 5.85 -21.48 -10.54
N PRO A 167 6.37 -20.91 -11.64
CA PRO A 167 6.11 -21.46 -12.97
C PRO A 167 6.76 -22.84 -13.16
N VAL A 168 6.10 -23.70 -13.95
CA VAL A 168 6.64 -24.99 -14.40
C VAL A 168 6.40 -25.10 -15.90
N ASP A 169 7.44 -25.42 -16.66
CA ASP A 169 7.34 -25.54 -18.11
C ASP A 169 6.69 -26.88 -18.54
N GLY A 170 6.07 -26.88 -19.72
CA GLY A 170 5.38 -28.05 -20.25
C GLY A 170 6.30 -29.27 -20.49
N ALA A 171 7.59 -29.07 -20.77
CA ALA A 171 8.52 -30.18 -20.98
C ALA A 171 8.81 -30.90 -19.65
N THR A 172 8.96 -30.15 -18.55
CA THR A 172 9.06 -30.70 -17.20
C THR A 172 7.81 -31.51 -16.83
N LEU A 173 6.60 -30.99 -17.07
CA LEU A 173 5.35 -31.72 -16.82
C LEU A 173 5.21 -32.98 -17.69
N ALA A 174 5.61 -32.90 -18.96
CA ALA A 174 5.59 -34.05 -19.86
C ALA A 174 6.56 -35.15 -19.42
N HIS A 175 7.75 -34.76 -18.95
CA HIS A 175 8.79 -35.69 -18.49
C HIS A 175 8.45 -36.33 -17.14
N ARG A 176 8.03 -35.54 -16.15
CA ARG A 176 7.76 -36.01 -14.78
C ARG A 176 6.34 -36.53 -14.55
N TRP A 177 5.46 -36.34 -15.53
CA TRP A 177 4.03 -36.70 -15.54
C TRP A 177 3.15 -35.88 -14.60
N TYR A 178 3.68 -35.44 -13.47
CA TYR A 178 3.02 -34.53 -12.55
C TYR A 178 4.05 -33.75 -11.72
N VAL A 179 3.59 -32.67 -11.09
CA VAL A 179 4.29 -31.94 -10.04
C VAL A 179 3.35 -31.67 -8.88
N HIS A 180 3.89 -31.61 -7.67
CA HIS A 180 3.11 -31.26 -6.49
C HIS A 180 2.93 -29.76 -6.38
N ARG A 181 1.69 -29.33 -6.13
CA ARG A 181 1.35 -27.95 -5.85
C ARG A 181 1.01 -27.75 -4.38
N ILE A 182 1.22 -26.55 -3.87
CA ILE A 182 0.75 -26.13 -2.56
C ILE A 182 0.01 -24.81 -2.65
N ARG A 183 -1.06 -24.68 -1.87
CA ARG A 183 -1.69 -23.39 -1.57
C ARG A 183 -2.12 -23.37 -0.10
N LEU A 184 -2.29 -22.17 0.42
CA LEU A 184 -2.75 -21.95 1.78
C LEU A 184 -4.03 -21.12 1.76
N ASP A 185 -5.12 -21.73 2.20
CA ASP A 185 -6.44 -21.11 2.27
C ASP A 185 -6.63 -20.54 3.69
N SER A 186 -7.12 -19.32 3.82
CA SER A 186 -7.39 -18.72 5.14
C SER A 186 -8.74 -19.18 5.67
N GLU A 187 -8.76 -19.79 6.86
CA GLU A 187 -9.97 -20.16 7.58
C GLU A 187 -9.94 -19.54 8.98
N GLY A 188 -10.70 -18.46 9.16
CA GLY A 188 -10.64 -17.64 10.36
C GLY A 188 -9.22 -17.08 10.58
N THR A 189 -8.64 -17.39 11.73
CA THR A 189 -7.28 -16.99 12.11
C THR A 189 -6.19 -18.00 11.74
N THR A 190 -6.54 -19.04 10.98
CA THR A 190 -5.62 -20.13 10.63
C THR A 190 -5.41 -20.21 9.12
N ARG A 191 -4.29 -20.82 8.70
CA ARG A 191 -3.99 -21.13 7.30
C ARG A 191 -4.04 -22.63 7.11
N GLN A 192 -4.94 -23.11 6.25
CA GLN A 192 -5.03 -24.52 5.91
C GLN A 192 -4.18 -24.84 4.68
N VAL A 193 -3.32 -25.85 4.82
CA VAL A 193 -2.47 -26.34 3.74
C VAL A 193 -3.26 -27.29 2.84
N ARG A 194 -3.27 -26.98 1.53
CA ARG A 194 -3.82 -27.83 0.47
C ARG A 194 -2.72 -28.26 -0.47
N ILE A 195 -2.66 -29.55 -0.78
CA ILE A 195 -1.73 -30.13 -1.74
C ILE A 195 -2.47 -30.40 -3.04
N GLY A 196 -1.93 -29.88 -4.14
CA GLY A 196 -2.44 -30.06 -5.48
C GLY A 196 -1.56 -31.00 -6.31
N THR A 197 -2.11 -31.48 -7.41
CA THR A 197 -1.35 -32.22 -8.43
C THR A 197 -1.59 -31.58 -9.78
N GLU A 198 -0.54 -30.99 -10.33
CA GLU A 198 -0.57 -30.47 -11.70
C GLU A 198 0.00 -31.52 -12.63
N ALA A 199 -0.71 -31.78 -13.72
CA ALA A 199 -0.30 -32.71 -14.75
C ALA A 199 -0.65 -32.13 -16.12
N PHE A 200 0.06 -32.58 -17.16
CA PHE A 200 -0.15 -32.08 -18.52
C PHE A 200 -1.61 -32.24 -18.95
N ALA A 201 -2.22 -31.14 -19.40
CA ALA A 201 -3.62 -31.06 -19.87
C ALA A 201 -4.67 -31.54 -18.85
N ARG A 202 -4.42 -31.31 -17.54
CA ARG A 202 -5.39 -31.58 -16.47
C ARG A 202 -5.46 -30.41 -15.51
N GLU A 203 -6.66 -30.10 -15.03
CA GLU A 203 -6.84 -29.12 -13.96
C GLU A 203 -6.18 -29.61 -12.66
N ILE A 204 -5.76 -28.66 -11.82
CA ILE A 204 -5.15 -28.96 -10.53
C ILE A 204 -6.25 -29.37 -9.55
N GLU A 205 -6.22 -30.63 -9.15
CA GLU A 205 -7.07 -31.15 -8.07
C GLU A 205 -6.42 -30.90 -6.71
N TRP A 206 -7.17 -30.34 -5.76
CA TRP A 206 -6.66 -29.93 -4.44
C TRP A 206 -7.16 -30.82 -3.31
N TYR A 207 -6.26 -31.25 -2.44
CA TYR A 207 -6.50 -32.17 -1.33
C TYR A 207 -6.00 -31.60 -0.01
N GLY A 208 -6.66 -31.95 1.09
CA GLY A 208 -6.12 -31.68 2.43
C GLY A 208 -4.93 -32.59 2.70
N LEU A 209 -3.99 -32.15 3.53
CA LEU A 209 -2.78 -32.93 3.84
C LEU A 209 -3.13 -34.31 4.44
N GLY A 210 -4.21 -34.41 5.22
CA GLY A 210 -4.71 -35.68 5.76
C GLY A 210 -5.16 -36.71 4.71
N GLN A 211 -5.49 -36.26 3.49
CA GLN A 211 -5.84 -37.12 2.35
C GLN A 211 -4.61 -37.52 1.51
N CYS A 212 -3.42 -37.03 1.88
CA CYS A 212 -2.16 -37.37 1.21
C CYS A 212 -1.44 -38.48 1.98
N GLU A 213 -0.68 -39.28 1.24
CA GLU A 213 0.14 -40.36 1.76
C GLU A 213 1.62 -40.15 1.46
N VAL A 214 2.48 -40.76 2.28
CA VAL A 214 3.91 -40.90 1.98
C VAL A 214 4.11 -42.30 1.44
N THR A 215 4.42 -42.39 0.15
CA THR A 215 4.65 -43.66 -0.55
C THR A 215 6.14 -43.90 -0.76
N GLU A 216 6.50 -45.04 -1.36
CA GLU A 216 7.88 -45.30 -1.80
C GLU A 216 8.40 -44.28 -2.82
N ARG A 217 7.52 -43.56 -3.51
CA ARG A 217 7.89 -42.56 -4.51
C ARG A 217 7.98 -41.14 -3.97
N GLY A 218 7.50 -40.92 -2.74
CA GLY A 218 7.43 -39.59 -2.15
C GLY A 218 6.02 -39.25 -1.71
N LEU A 219 5.72 -37.96 -1.69
CA LEU A 219 4.37 -37.47 -1.41
C LEU A 219 3.41 -38.01 -2.47
N SER A 220 2.24 -38.48 -2.07
CA SER A 220 1.22 -38.96 -2.99
C SER A 220 -0.14 -38.37 -2.65
N THR A 221 -0.79 -37.81 -3.66
CA THR A 221 -2.19 -37.38 -3.58
C THR A 221 -3.06 -38.43 -4.28
N PRO A 222 -4.38 -38.44 -4.04
CA PRO A 222 -5.29 -39.31 -4.78
C PRO A 222 -5.21 -39.13 -6.32
N ALA A 223 -4.85 -37.93 -6.80
CA ALA A 223 -4.63 -37.68 -8.22
C ALA A 223 -3.32 -38.32 -8.72
N VAL A 224 -2.24 -38.26 -7.93
CA VAL A 224 -0.98 -38.94 -8.24
C VAL A 224 -1.20 -40.45 -8.33
N GLU A 225 -1.93 -41.05 -7.40
CA GLU A 225 -2.26 -42.48 -7.44
C GLU A 225 -2.96 -42.86 -8.74
N ARG A 226 -3.97 -42.09 -9.18
CA ARG A 226 -4.66 -42.34 -10.46
C ARG A 226 -3.73 -42.17 -11.66
N ILE A 227 -2.87 -41.15 -11.67
CA ILE A 227 -1.91 -40.92 -12.75
C ILE A 227 -0.93 -42.09 -12.83
N VAL A 228 -0.36 -42.48 -11.69
CA VAL A 228 0.57 -43.61 -11.59
C VAL A 228 -0.14 -44.90 -12.03
N GLN A 229 -1.31 -45.21 -11.46
CA GLN A 229 -2.07 -46.41 -11.79
C GLN A 229 -2.39 -46.48 -13.28
N SER A 230 -2.81 -45.37 -13.91
CA SER A 230 -3.09 -45.35 -15.35
C SER A 230 -1.88 -45.67 -16.23
N ARG A 231 -0.66 -45.41 -15.74
CA ARG A 231 0.60 -45.61 -16.47
C ARG A 231 1.35 -46.88 -16.08
N THR A 232 1.16 -47.39 -14.86
CA THR A 232 1.76 -48.64 -14.39
C THR A 232 0.85 -49.85 -14.60
N THR A 233 -0.45 -49.66 -14.84
CA THR A 233 -1.32 -50.76 -15.27
C THR A 233 -0.84 -51.24 -16.63
N PRO A 234 -0.35 -52.48 -16.76
CA PRO A 234 -0.04 -53.04 -18.07
C PRO A 234 -1.31 -52.97 -18.92
N PRO A 235 -1.24 -52.61 -20.21
CA PRO A 235 -2.39 -52.80 -21.08
C PRO A 235 -2.87 -54.24 -20.89
N PRO A 236 -4.18 -54.51 -20.75
CA PRO A 236 -4.66 -55.81 -20.36
C PRO A 236 -4.03 -56.88 -21.24
N THR A 237 -3.23 -57.75 -20.61
CA THR A 237 -2.58 -58.89 -21.23
C THR A 237 -3.66 -59.82 -21.76
N ARG A 238 -4.06 -59.63 -23.02
CA ARG A 238 -4.78 -60.65 -23.80
C ARG A 238 -3.80 -61.70 -24.30
N TRP A 239 -3.12 -62.39 -23.39
CA TRP A 239 -2.30 -63.54 -23.73
C TRP A 239 -2.79 -64.75 -22.93
N SER A 240 -3.83 -65.40 -23.46
CA SER A 240 -4.06 -66.84 -23.28
C SER A 240 -3.46 -67.53 -24.52
N PRO A 241 -2.73 -68.64 -24.39
CA PRO A 241 -2.10 -69.29 -25.53
C PRO A 241 -3.18 -69.90 -26.40
N SER A 242 -3.52 -69.21 -27.48
CA SER A 242 -4.42 -69.71 -28.49
C SER A 242 -3.78 -69.48 -29.85
N ARG A 243 -3.48 -70.62 -30.49
CA ARG A 243 -3.31 -70.94 -31.91
C ARG A 243 -3.05 -69.79 -32.90
N PRO A 244 -2.18 -70.01 -33.91
CA PRO A 244 -1.69 -68.96 -34.81
C PRO A 244 -2.84 -68.17 -35.41
N ARG A 245 -2.99 -66.90 -35.00
CA ARG A 245 -4.10 -66.04 -35.39
C ARG A 245 -3.63 -65.12 -36.52
N LYS A 246 -4.30 -65.24 -37.67
CA LYS A 246 -4.26 -64.27 -38.78
C LYS A 246 -4.50 -62.86 -38.24
N GLY A 247 -3.79 -61.86 -38.79
CA GLY A 247 -3.89 -60.45 -38.39
C GLY A 247 -5.32 -59.90 -38.44
N PRO A 248 -5.61 -58.81 -37.71
CA PRO A 248 -6.96 -58.25 -37.63
C PRO A 248 -7.43 -57.74 -38.99
N ASP A 249 -8.66 -58.12 -39.32
CA ASP A 249 -9.45 -57.65 -40.45
C ASP A 249 -9.49 -56.12 -40.53
N ALA A 250 -9.37 -55.56 -41.74
CA ALA A 250 -9.30 -54.10 -41.96
C ALA A 250 -10.55 -53.38 -41.44
N ASP A 251 -11.71 -54.03 -41.51
CA ASP A 251 -12.99 -53.51 -41.02
C ASP A 251 -13.02 -53.37 -39.49
N ALA A 252 -12.28 -54.21 -38.76
CA ALA A 252 -12.17 -54.09 -37.30
C ALA A 252 -11.34 -52.87 -36.89
N ARG A 253 -10.33 -52.51 -37.70
CA ARG A 253 -9.52 -51.30 -37.48
C ARG A 253 -10.33 -50.04 -37.80
N ALA A 254 -11.09 -50.04 -38.89
CA ALA A 254 -12.01 -48.98 -39.26
C ALA A 254 -13.00 -48.65 -38.13
N ARG A 255 -13.69 -49.66 -37.58
CA ARG A 255 -14.62 -49.49 -36.44
C ARG A 255 -13.93 -49.02 -35.15
N GLY A 256 -12.63 -49.27 -35.00
CA GLY A 256 -11.84 -48.73 -33.90
C GLY A 256 -11.57 -47.22 -34.04
N LEU A 257 -11.24 -46.78 -35.26
CA LEU A 257 -11.00 -45.37 -35.56
C LEU A 257 -12.28 -44.53 -35.47
N MET A 258 -13.42 -45.06 -35.92
CA MET A 258 -14.71 -44.36 -35.77
C MET A 258 -15.05 -44.09 -34.30
N ARG A 259 -14.82 -45.06 -33.40
CA ARG A 259 -15.03 -44.86 -31.96
C ARG A 259 -14.09 -43.79 -31.39
N ARG A 260 -12.82 -43.81 -31.77
CA ARG A 260 -11.85 -42.78 -31.36
C ARG A 260 -12.21 -41.40 -31.89
N LEU A 261 -12.78 -41.30 -33.09
CA LEU A 261 -13.27 -40.05 -33.67
C LEU A 261 -14.47 -39.52 -32.87
N ALA A 262 -15.45 -40.39 -32.58
CA ALA A 262 -16.60 -40.03 -31.75
C ALA A 262 -16.19 -39.61 -30.33
N ASP A 263 -15.24 -40.30 -29.71
CA ASP A 263 -14.70 -39.92 -28.40
C ASP A 263 -13.98 -38.58 -28.45
N ALA A 264 -13.20 -38.31 -29.51
CA ALA A 264 -12.49 -37.04 -29.70
C ALA A 264 -13.43 -35.85 -29.91
N LEU A 265 -14.52 -36.04 -30.68
CA LEU A 265 -15.59 -35.06 -30.84
C LEU A 265 -16.32 -34.80 -29.52
N LYS A 266 -16.57 -35.85 -28.72
CA LYS A 266 -17.26 -35.72 -27.42
C LYS A 266 -16.47 -34.92 -26.38
N VAL A 267 -15.13 -34.91 -26.48
CA VAL A 267 -14.25 -34.15 -25.58
C VAL A 267 -13.72 -32.86 -26.21
N ASP A 268 -14.33 -32.43 -27.32
CA ASP A 268 -14.01 -31.20 -28.05
C ASP A 268 -12.50 -31.03 -28.42
N SER A 269 -11.81 -32.14 -28.72
CA SER A 269 -10.36 -32.10 -28.97
C SER A 269 -10.01 -31.95 -30.45
N VAL A 270 -9.80 -30.70 -30.90
CA VAL A 270 -9.43 -30.35 -32.30
C VAL A 270 -8.21 -31.13 -32.79
N ILE A 271 -7.17 -31.23 -31.97
CA ILE A 271 -5.92 -31.95 -32.32
C ILE A 271 -6.19 -33.45 -32.54
N MET A 272 -6.99 -34.06 -31.67
CA MET A 272 -7.30 -35.50 -31.76
C MET A 272 -8.22 -35.81 -32.93
N VAL A 273 -9.22 -34.97 -33.21
CA VAL A 273 -10.09 -35.10 -34.39
C VAL A 273 -9.26 -35.03 -35.67
N ARG A 274 -8.39 -34.02 -35.83
CA ARG A 274 -7.47 -33.91 -36.99
C ARG A 274 -6.57 -35.14 -37.15
N ARG A 275 -6.06 -35.68 -36.04
CA ARG A 275 -5.21 -36.87 -36.06
C ARG A 275 -5.98 -38.11 -36.50
N VAL A 276 -7.16 -38.36 -35.95
CA VAL A 276 -7.96 -39.54 -36.27
C VAL A 276 -8.46 -39.48 -37.72
N CYS A 277 -8.86 -38.31 -38.23
CA CYS A 277 -9.23 -38.16 -39.65
C CYS A 277 -8.07 -38.54 -40.59
N ARG A 278 -6.82 -38.19 -40.24
CA ARG A 278 -5.62 -38.61 -41.00
C ARG A 278 -5.39 -40.11 -40.96
N GLU A 279 -5.52 -40.72 -39.77
CA GLU A 279 -5.40 -42.17 -39.59
C GLU A 279 -6.49 -42.94 -40.39
N ILE A 280 -7.69 -42.36 -40.55
CA ILE A 280 -8.75 -42.90 -41.40
C ILE A 280 -8.40 -42.78 -42.88
N ALA A 281 -7.85 -41.65 -43.33
CA ALA A 281 -7.46 -41.43 -44.72
C ALA A 281 -6.35 -42.39 -45.19
N GLU A 282 -5.48 -42.82 -44.27
CA GLU A 282 -4.40 -43.77 -44.53
C GLU A 282 -4.86 -45.25 -44.51
N LEU A 283 -6.12 -45.52 -44.11
CA LEU A 283 -6.63 -46.87 -43.96
C LEU A 283 -6.99 -47.50 -45.33
N THR A 284 -6.42 -48.65 -45.62
CA THR A 284 -6.64 -49.40 -46.86
C THR A 284 -7.19 -50.81 -46.61
N GLY A 285 -7.87 -51.38 -47.61
CA GLY A 285 -8.37 -52.77 -47.59
C GLY A 285 -9.68 -52.98 -46.82
N VAL A 286 -10.45 -51.92 -46.61
CA VAL A 286 -11.74 -51.91 -45.91
C VAL A 286 -12.88 -52.29 -46.86
N SER A 287 -13.94 -52.93 -46.37
CA SER A 287 -15.15 -53.19 -47.16
C SER A 287 -15.87 -51.90 -47.58
N GLU A 288 -16.56 -51.94 -48.72
CA GLU A 288 -17.30 -50.80 -49.29
C GLU A 288 -18.38 -50.23 -48.34
N GLU A 289 -18.97 -51.06 -47.50
CA GLU A 289 -19.95 -50.62 -46.51
C GLU A 289 -19.30 -49.78 -45.40
N VAL A 290 -18.20 -50.30 -44.83
CA VAL A 290 -17.46 -49.61 -43.77
C VAL A 290 -16.71 -48.38 -44.32
N HIS A 291 -16.32 -48.39 -45.59
CA HIS A 291 -15.74 -47.22 -46.26
C HIS A 291 -16.74 -46.05 -46.34
N ARG A 292 -18.01 -46.32 -46.70
CA ARG A 292 -19.07 -45.29 -46.68
C ARG A 292 -19.31 -44.73 -45.28
N GLU A 293 -19.36 -45.59 -44.27
CA GLU A 293 -19.53 -45.16 -42.88
C GLU A 293 -18.37 -44.25 -42.41
N LEU A 294 -17.13 -44.61 -42.76
CA LEU A 294 -15.96 -43.78 -42.48
C LEU A 294 -16.02 -42.43 -43.19
N ALA A 295 -16.43 -42.40 -44.46
CA ALA A 295 -16.55 -41.17 -45.23
C ALA A 295 -17.54 -40.19 -44.58
N THR A 296 -18.73 -40.68 -44.18
CA THR A 296 -19.73 -39.86 -43.46
C THR A 296 -19.18 -39.33 -42.13
N ALA A 297 -18.52 -40.18 -41.33
CA ALA A 297 -17.95 -39.76 -40.05
C ALA A 297 -16.84 -38.70 -40.21
N VAL A 298 -16.04 -38.79 -41.27
CA VAL A 298 -14.99 -37.81 -41.59
C VAL A 298 -15.61 -36.49 -42.07
N GLU A 299 -16.68 -36.52 -42.88
CA GLU A 299 -17.40 -35.32 -43.30
C GLU A 299 -18.01 -34.57 -42.12
N GLU A 300 -18.62 -35.28 -41.16
CA GLU A 300 -19.14 -34.69 -39.92
C GLU A 300 -18.03 -34.07 -39.08
N ALA A 301 -16.91 -34.79 -38.92
CA ALA A 301 -15.75 -34.28 -38.19
C ALA A 301 -15.13 -33.04 -38.86
N GLN A 302 -15.10 -32.98 -40.20
CA GLN A 302 -14.59 -31.82 -40.92
C GLN A 302 -15.49 -30.60 -40.71
N ARG A 303 -16.82 -30.75 -40.78
CA ARG A 303 -17.76 -29.67 -40.49
C ARG A 303 -17.56 -29.13 -39.07
N TRP A 304 -17.40 -30.02 -38.09
CA TRP A 304 -17.12 -29.62 -36.72
C TRP A 304 -15.78 -28.87 -36.59
N LEU A 305 -14.73 -29.28 -37.30
CA LEU A 305 -13.44 -28.56 -37.32
C LEU A 305 -13.59 -27.15 -37.90
N ASP A 306 -14.42 -26.98 -38.92
CA ASP A 306 -14.68 -25.68 -39.54
C ASP A 306 -15.45 -24.75 -38.57
N GLU A 307 -16.45 -25.28 -37.86
CA GLU A 307 -17.18 -24.55 -36.80
C GLU A 307 -16.25 -24.11 -35.65
N GLN A 308 -15.33 -24.98 -35.22
CA GLN A 308 -14.33 -24.64 -34.20
C GLN A 308 -13.35 -23.57 -34.68
N ALA A 309 -12.97 -23.58 -35.96
CA ALA A 309 -12.11 -22.56 -36.54
C ALA A 309 -12.79 -21.19 -36.59
N GLU A 310 -14.09 -21.14 -36.93
CA GLU A 310 -14.88 -19.91 -36.91
C GLU A 310 -15.04 -19.34 -35.50
N ALA A 311 -15.38 -20.20 -34.52
CA ALA A 311 -15.49 -19.80 -33.12
C ALA A 311 -14.16 -19.25 -32.56
N ARG A 312 -13.03 -19.85 -32.95
CA ARG A 312 -11.70 -19.35 -32.61
C ARG A 312 -11.44 -17.99 -33.24
N HIS A 313 -11.78 -17.83 -34.51
CA HIS A 313 -11.60 -16.56 -35.21
C HIS A 313 -12.40 -15.42 -34.55
N ASP A 314 -13.67 -15.64 -34.21
CA ASP A 314 -14.51 -14.67 -33.50
C ASP A 314 -13.92 -14.29 -32.13
N LEU A 315 -13.41 -15.28 -31.39
CA LEU A 315 -12.80 -15.06 -30.08
C LEU A 315 -11.59 -14.10 -30.17
N PHE A 316 -10.69 -14.32 -31.12
CA PHE A 316 -9.53 -13.45 -31.32
C PHE A 316 -9.91 -12.07 -31.87
N ALA A 317 -10.90 -11.98 -32.76
CA ALA A 317 -11.41 -10.70 -33.26
C ALA A 317 -11.98 -9.84 -32.12
N ARG A 318 -12.73 -10.45 -31.19
CA ARG A 318 -13.27 -9.77 -30.01
C ARG A 318 -12.16 -9.32 -29.05
N LEU A 319 -11.09 -10.11 -28.88
CA LEU A 319 -9.95 -9.72 -28.06
C LEU A 319 -9.23 -8.51 -28.67
N ASP A 320 -8.98 -8.51 -29.98
CA ASP A 320 -8.33 -7.39 -30.67
C ASP A 320 -9.17 -6.11 -30.61
N GLN A 321 -10.50 -6.24 -30.78
CA GLN A 321 -11.42 -5.13 -30.62
C GLN A 321 -11.38 -4.57 -29.19
N ALA A 322 -11.50 -5.42 -28.17
CA ALA A 322 -11.46 -4.99 -26.77
C ALA A 322 -10.13 -4.31 -26.42
N ALA A 323 -9.01 -4.80 -26.96
CA ALA A 323 -7.69 -4.18 -26.77
C ALA A 323 -7.59 -2.82 -27.46
N THR A 324 -8.23 -2.67 -28.64
CA THR A 324 -8.27 -1.41 -29.38
C THR A 324 -9.18 -0.37 -28.72
N GLU A 325 -10.29 -0.82 -28.11
CA GLU A 325 -11.23 0.02 -27.37
C GLU A 325 -10.79 0.32 -25.93
N GLU A 326 -9.65 -0.24 -25.50
CA GLU A 326 -9.09 -0.10 -24.16
C GLU A 326 -10.04 -0.55 -23.02
N ASP A 327 -10.95 -1.51 -23.30
CA ASP A 327 -11.84 -2.08 -22.28
C ASP A 327 -11.09 -3.12 -21.44
N ALA A 328 -10.45 -2.64 -20.37
CA ALA A 328 -9.65 -3.46 -19.47
C ALA A 328 -10.38 -4.66 -18.84
N LYS A 329 -11.70 -4.61 -18.71
CA LYS A 329 -12.46 -5.75 -18.18
C LYS A 329 -12.62 -6.81 -19.27
N GLN A 330 -13.05 -6.39 -20.45
CA GLN A 330 -13.30 -7.29 -21.57
C GLN A 330 -12.01 -7.93 -22.09
N VAL A 331 -10.91 -7.18 -22.17
CA VAL A 331 -9.59 -7.71 -22.52
C VAL A 331 -9.17 -8.81 -21.55
N ARG A 332 -9.36 -8.60 -20.23
CA ARG A 332 -8.99 -9.60 -19.21
C ARG A 332 -9.78 -10.90 -19.37
N ASP A 333 -11.09 -10.78 -19.49
CA ASP A 333 -11.99 -11.94 -19.58
C ASP A 333 -11.70 -12.74 -20.86
N LEU A 334 -11.47 -12.06 -21.99
CA LEU A 334 -11.15 -12.68 -23.27
C LEU A 334 -9.74 -13.28 -23.30
N LEU A 335 -8.74 -12.63 -22.69
CA LEU A 335 -7.37 -13.13 -22.65
C LEU A 335 -7.25 -14.42 -21.81
N ILE A 336 -8.02 -14.53 -20.72
CA ILE A 336 -8.16 -15.80 -19.97
C ILE A 336 -8.74 -16.89 -20.87
N LEU A 337 -9.80 -16.59 -21.61
CA LEU A 337 -10.46 -17.55 -22.48
C LEU A 337 -9.55 -18.00 -23.63
N VAL A 338 -8.85 -17.08 -24.29
CA VAL A 338 -7.86 -17.35 -25.34
C VAL A 338 -6.66 -18.14 -24.84
N ASN A 339 -6.19 -17.87 -23.61
CA ASN A 339 -5.13 -18.66 -22.98
C ASN A 339 -5.60 -20.09 -22.67
N ALA A 340 -6.85 -20.27 -22.25
CA ALA A 340 -7.40 -21.59 -21.96
C ALA A 340 -7.62 -22.45 -23.22
N THR A 341 -8.03 -21.84 -24.34
CA THR A 341 -8.45 -22.59 -25.54
C THR A 341 -7.35 -22.73 -26.59
N ALA A 342 -6.43 -21.78 -26.71
CA ALA A 342 -5.56 -21.64 -27.87
C ALA A 342 -4.06 -21.56 -27.57
N ALA A 343 -3.65 -21.58 -26.29
CA ALA A 343 -2.25 -21.29 -25.92
C ALA A 343 -1.19 -22.21 -26.53
N ALA A 344 -1.54 -23.44 -26.90
CA ALA A 344 -0.59 -24.43 -27.39
C ALA A 344 -0.34 -24.38 -28.91
N ASP A 345 -1.20 -23.73 -29.68
CA ASP A 345 -1.20 -23.81 -31.14
C ASP A 345 -1.60 -22.49 -31.84
N ARG A 346 -1.24 -21.35 -31.25
CA ARG A 346 -1.48 -20.04 -31.88
C ARG A 346 -0.71 -19.86 -33.17
N THR A 347 -1.37 -19.18 -34.09
CA THR A 347 -0.72 -18.61 -35.27
C THR A 347 -0.01 -17.30 -34.89
N GLU A 348 0.95 -16.86 -35.71
CA GLU A 348 1.66 -15.60 -35.49
C GLU A 348 0.71 -14.39 -35.38
N ALA A 349 -0.38 -14.39 -36.16
CA ALA A 349 -1.40 -13.34 -36.11
C ALA A 349 -2.17 -13.33 -34.76
N GLU A 350 -2.45 -14.51 -34.21
CA GLU A 350 -3.12 -14.67 -32.92
C GLU A 350 -2.19 -14.29 -31.75
N ASP A 351 -0.91 -14.64 -31.85
CA ASP A 351 0.11 -14.22 -30.88
C ASP A 351 0.26 -12.69 -30.85
N ALA A 352 0.26 -12.02 -32.00
CA ALA A 352 0.31 -10.57 -32.07
C ALA A 352 -0.88 -9.88 -31.36
N ILE A 353 -2.09 -10.47 -31.46
CA ILE A 353 -3.28 -9.96 -30.76
C ILE A 353 -3.13 -10.12 -29.24
N VAL A 354 -2.61 -11.27 -28.78
CA VAL A 354 -2.37 -11.53 -27.36
C VAL A 354 -1.26 -10.64 -26.80
N GLU A 355 -0.20 -10.41 -27.57
CA GLU A 355 0.89 -9.50 -27.22
C GLU A 355 0.36 -8.07 -27.03
N LYS A 356 -0.39 -7.54 -28.02
CA LYS A 356 -1.04 -6.23 -27.93
C LYS A 356 -1.93 -6.09 -26.68
N ALA A 357 -2.73 -7.11 -26.38
CA ALA A 357 -3.58 -7.14 -25.19
C ALA A 357 -2.77 -7.19 -23.88
N THR A 358 -1.60 -7.84 -23.89
CA THR A 358 -0.69 -7.92 -22.73
C THR A 358 0.05 -6.59 -22.51
N GLU A 359 0.51 -5.96 -23.59
CA GLU A 359 1.13 -4.63 -23.58
C GLU A 359 0.19 -3.57 -23.00
N PHE A 360 -1.09 -3.63 -23.34
CA PHE A 360 -2.11 -2.76 -22.76
C PHE A 360 -2.12 -2.80 -21.22
N PHE A 361 -2.07 -4.00 -20.61
CA PHE A 361 -2.01 -4.12 -19.14
C PHE A 361 -0.66 -3.70 -18.56
N ALA A 362 0.45 -3.95 -19.26
CA ALA A 362 1.75 -3.47 -18.86
C ALA A 362 1.79 -1.93 -18.80
N GLY A 363 1.19 -1.26 -19.78
CA GLY A 363 1.03 0.20 -19.81
C GLY A 363 0.20 0.73 -18.64
N LEU A 364 -0.95 0.11 -18.34
CA LEU A 364 -1.77 0.47 -17.17
C LEU A 364 -1.04 0.29 -15.85
N ALA A 365 -0.30 -0.81 -15.69
CA ALA A 365 0.50 -1.06 -14.49
C ALA A 365 1.62 -0.03 -14.33
N HIS A 366 2.27 0.35 -15.42
CA HIS A 366 3.31 1.38 -15.41
C HIS A 366 2.76 2.75 -15.02
N ALA A 367 1.65 3.18 -15.65
CA ALA A 367 1.01 4.46 -15.33
C ALA A 367 0.53 4.53 -13.86
N ALA A 368 -0.03 3.42 -13.34
CA ALA A 368 -0.42 3.32 -11.94
C ALA A 368 0.80 3.42 -11.01
N HIS A 369 1.92 2.80 -11.38
CA HIS A 369 3.16 2.89 -10.63
C HIS A 369 3.71 4.31 -10.59
N GLU A 370 3.79 4.99 -11.75
CA GLU A 370 4.23 6.38 -11.84
C GLU A 370 3.36 7.31 -10.98
N GLN A 371 2.04 7.11 -10.98
CA GLN A 371 1.12 7.91 -10.15
C GLN A 371 1.38 7.71 -8.66
N ILE A 372 1.59 6.46 -8.22
CA ILE A 372 1.93 6.13 -6.83
C ILE A 372 3.28 6.76 -6.44
N GLU A 373 4.28 6.67 -7.31
CA GLU A 373 5.60 7.27 -7.05
C GLU A 373 5.53 8.79 -6.97
N ALA A 374 4.75 9.44 -7.85
CA ALA A 374 4.52 10.88 -7.86
C ALA A 374 3.80 11.34 -6.57
N GLU A 375 2.77 10.62 -6.13
CA GLU A 375 2.07 10.89 -4.88
C GLU A 375 3.01 10.73 -3.67
N ALA A 376 3.80 9.65 -3.64
CA ALA A 376 4.79 9.41 -2.59
C ALA A 376 5.89 10.50 -2.59
N ALA A 377 6.31 10.98 -3.76
CA ALA A 377 7.26 12.08 -3.88
C ALA A 377 6.68 13.41 -3.38
N ALA A 378 5.43 13.72 -3.71
CA ALA A 378 4.72 14.89 -3.20
C ALA A 378 4.56 14.82 -1.67
N GLU A 379 4.23 13.64 -1.15
CA GLU A 379 4.16 13.39 0.29
C GLU A 379 5.52 13.62 0.97
N ARG A 380 6.62 13.07 0.44
CA ARG A 380 7.97 13.32 0.97
C ARG A 380 8.33 14.81 0.94
N ALA A 381 8.09 15.49 -0.18
CA ALA A 381 8.40 16.91 -0.35
C ALA A 381 7.64 17.79 0.66
N ALA A 382 6.35 17.54 0.87
CA ALA A 382 5.56 18.27 1.87
C ALA A 382 5.99 17.93 3.32
N GLY A 383 6.43 16.70 3.58
CA GLY A 383 7.00 16.30 4.87
C GLY A 383 8.31 17.05 5.19
N GLU A 384 9.21 17.15 4.22
CA GLU A 384 10.43 17.93 4.33
C GLU A 384 10.15 19.43 4.49
N ALA A 385 9.17 19.97 3.75
CA ALA A 385 8.76 21.35 3.87
C ALA A 385 8.24 21.65 5.29
N ALA A 386 7.43 20.76 5.88
CA ALA A 386 6.99 20.88 7.26
C ALA A 386 8.16 20.79 8.27
N ALA A 387 9.16 19.95 8.00
CA ALA A 387 10.37 19.87 8.82
C ALA A 387 11.20 21.16 8.75
N ARG A 388 11.34 21.76 7.55
CA ARG A 388 11.97 23.06 7.33
C ARG A 388 11.23 24.16 8.09
N VAL A 389 9.89 24.19 8.06
CA VAL A 389 9.07 25.13 8.86
C VAL A 389 9.40 25.01 10.35
N ARG A 390 9.43 23.78 10.91
CA ARG A 390 9.75 23.56 12.33
C ARG A 390 11.15 24.08 12.70
N SER A 391 12.14 23.81 11.87
CA SER A 391 13.52 24.26 12.08
C SER A 391 13.61 25.80 12.03
N THR A 392 13.00 26.42 11.02
CA THR A 392 13.02 27.88 10.85
C THR A 392 12.26 28.59 11.97
N LEU A 393 11.08 28.09 12.38
CA LEU A 393 10.35 28.61 13.54
C LEU A 393 11.19 28.53 14.82
N LYS A 394 11.91 27.42 15.05
CA LYS A 394 12.80 27.26 16.21
C LYS A 394 13.93 28.30 16.21
N SER A 395 14.51 28.62 15.05
CA SER A 395 15.50 29.70 14.90
C SER A 395 14.87 31.05 15.23
N LEU A 396 13.73 31.34 14.59
CA LEU A 396 13.03 32.62 14.71
C LEU A 396 12.49 32.91 16.11
N ARG A 397 12.17 31.88 16.91
CA ARG A 397 11.76 32.06 18.33
C ARG A 397 12.79 32.80 19.20
N ARG A 398 14.05 32.89 18.76
CA ARG A 398 15.08 33.69 19.45
C ARG A 398 14.89 35.20 19.25
N HIS A 399 14.03 35.60 18.31
CA HIS A 399 13.83 36.98 17.87
C HIS A 399 12.39 37.45 18.15
N ASP A 400 12.26 38.59 18.84
CA ASP A 400 10.94 39.19 19.11
C ASP A 400 10.45 40.12 18.02
N ALA A 401 11.37 40.82 17.38
CA ALA A 401 11.10 41.81 16.36
C ALA A 401 11.59 41.29 15.01
N TYR A 402 10.88 41.67 13.97
CA TYR A 402 11.38 41.50 12.61
C TYR A 402 12.46 42.55 12.33
N THR A 403 13.59 42.08 11.82
CA THR A 403 14.76 42.88 11.44
C THR A 403 15.19 42.48 10.03
N TYR A 404 15.91 43.37 9.33
CA TYR A 404 16.25 43.15 7.92
C TYR A 404 17.09 41.87 7.68
N ASP A 405 17.91 41.47 8.64
CA ASP A 405 18.71 40.25 8.64
C ASP A 405 17.86 38.96 8.74
N LEU A 406 16.63 39.04 9.23
CA LEU A 406 15.70 37.90 9.30
C LEU A 406 14.89 37.69 8.03
N ARG A 407 14.92 38.63 7.08
CA ARG A 407 14.17 38.55 5.82
C ARG A 407 14.37 37.21 5.09
N PRO A 408 15.61 36.72 4.87
CA PRO A 408 15.80 35.44 4.17
C PRO A 408 15.18 34.25 4.92
N GLN A 409 15.26 34.24 6.25
CA GLN A 409 14.69 33.17 7.06
C GLN A 409 13.15 33.19 7.01
N VAL A 410 12.54 34.39 7.05
CA VAL A 410 11.08 34.53 6.95
C VAL A 410 10.58 34.16 5.55
N GLU A 411 11.30 34.50 4.48
CA GLU A 411 10.95 34.06 3.11
C GLU A 411 11.00 32.53 2.96
N ILE A 412 12.04 31.89 3.50
CA ILE A 412 12.15 30.42 3.55
C ILE A 412 11.00 29.81 4.35
N LEU A 413 10.62 30.42 5.48
CA LEU A 413 9.49 29.99 6.30
C LEU A 413 8.18 30.00 5.49
N LEU A 414 7.87 31.12 4.83
CA LEU A 414 6.62 31.27 4.07
C LEU A 414 6.55 30.32 2.87
N ARG A 415 7.66 30.16 2.14
CA ARG A 415 7.74 29.22 1.01
C ARG A 415 7.54 27.77 1.48
N SER A 416 8.21 27.40 2.58
CA SER A 416 8.11 26.04 3.13
C SER A 416 6.72 25.77 3.72
N ALA A 417 6.07 26.78 4.31
CA ALA A 417 4.71 26.65 4.82
C ALA A 417 3.68 26.47 3.70
N ALA A 418 3.83 27.16 2.57
CA ALA A 418 2.98 26.95 1.40
C ALA A 418 3.14 25.52 0.83
N ALA A 419 4.36 25.00 0.82
CA ALA A 419 4.66 23.67 0.29
C ALA A 419 4.31 22.51 1.25
N SER A 420 4.00 22.77 2.53
CA SER A 420 3.74 21.72 3.52
C SER A 420 2.30 21.21 3.57
N GLY A 421 1.36 21.89 2.91
CA GLY A 421 -0.08 21.55 2.97
C GLY A 421 -0.60 21.47 4.40
N ASP A 422 -1.42 20.45 4.68
CA ASP A 422 -2.07 20.25 6.00
C ASP A 422 -1.16 19.64 7.08
N ARG A 423 0.14 19.48 6.80
CA ARG A 423 1.08 18.87 7.76
C ARG A 423 1.57 19.80 8.86
N LEU A 424 1.11 21.06 8.86
CA LEU A 424 1.37 21.99 9.95
C LEU A 424 0.31 21.84 11.03
N THR A 425 0.76 21.71 12.28
CA THR A 425 -0.16 21.83 13.42
C THR A 425 -0.78 23.22 13.46
N ALA A 426 -1.98 23.36 14.05
CA ALA A 426 -2.64 24.65 14.22
C ALA A 426 -1.75 25.70 14.91
N ARG A 427 -0.92 25.27 15.88
CA ARG A 427 0.08 26.12 16.54
C ARG A 427 1.15 26.63 15.56
N GLN A 428 1.69 25.75 14.73
CA GLN A 428 2.73 26.12 13.74
C GLN A 428 2.17 27.07 12.69
N ALA A 429 0.94 26.83 12.22
CA ALA A 429 0.26 27.73 11.29
C ALA A 429 0.09 29.14 11.90
N ALA A 430 -0.36 29.22 13.16
CA ALA A 430 -0.48 30.49 13.87
C ALA A 430 0.89 31.20 14.05
N GLU A 431 1.96 30.45 14.35
CA GLU A 431 3.31 31.03 14.45
C GLU A 431 3.81 31.55 13.08
N VAL A 432 3.51 30.84 11.97
CA VAL A 432 3.81 31.32 10.60
C VAL A 432 3.06 32.62 10.31
N ASP A 433 1.78 32.71 10.64
CA ASP A 433 0.97 33.92 10.42
C ASP A 433 1.49 35.13 11.20
N VAL A 434 1.99 34.92 12.42
CA VAL A 434 2.64 35.96 13.22
C VAL A 434 3.86 36.52 12.48
N TRP A 435 4.72 35.65 11.94
CA TRP A 435 5.90 36.07 11.17
C TRP A 435 5.54 36.71 9.83
N LYS A 436 4.51 36.21 9.16
CA LYS A 436 3.95 36.81 7.95
C LYS A 436 3.49 38.24 8.20
N LYS A 437 2.76 38.47 9.30
CA LYS A 437 2.29 39.80 9.70
C LYS A 437 3.46 40.74 10.03
N ARG A 438 4.44 40.26 10.82
CA ARG A 438 5.64 41.04 11.17
C ARG A 438 6.45 41.46 9.93
N ALA A 439 6.56 40.59 8.93
CA ALA A 439 7.22 40.92 7.67
C ALA A 439 6.45 41.99 6.86
N ALA A 440 5.11 41.94 6.88
CA ALA A 440 4.25 42.91 6.22
C ALA A 440 4.26 44.29 6.92
N ASP A 441 4.29 44.31 8.25
CA ASP A 441 4.34 45.55 9.05
C ASP A 441 5.71 46.27 8.93
N GLY A 442 6.74 45.58 8.43
CA GLY A 442 8.08 46.13 8.22
C GLY A 442 8.93 46.23 9.49
N VAL A 443 10.16 46.74 9.36
CA VAL A 443 11.07 46.90 10.51
C VAL A 443 10.70 48.17 11.28
N PRO A 444 10.36 48.10 12.58
CA PRO A 444 10.10 49.30 13.36
C PRO A 444 11.37 50.17 13.42
N PRO A 445 11.26 51.50 13.26
CA PRO A 445 12.41 52.40 13.11
C PRO A 445 13.34 52.45 14.33
N ARG A 446 12.87 52.01 15.52
CA ARG A 446 13.69 51.74 16.71
C ARG A 446 13.11 50.54 17.50
N PRO A 447 13.91 49.59 17.97
CA PRO A 447 13.44 48.49 18.83
C PRO A 447 12.73 49.00 20.10
N LEU A 448 11.64 48.36 20.52
CA LEU A 448 10.82 48.86 21.64
C LEU A 448 11.60 48.95 22.97
N TYR A 449 12.53 48.03 23.21
CA TYR A 449 13.39 48.07 24.40
C TYR A 449 14.29 49.32 24.47
N LYS A 450 14.59 49.96 23.32
CA LYS A 450 15.28 51.26 23.28
C LYS A 450 14.35 52.45 23.48
N GLN A 451 13.04 52.29 23.25
CA GLN A 451 12.02 53.33 23.46
C GLN A 451 11.54 53.40 24.92
N VAL A 452 11.69 52.30 25.67
CA VAL A 452 11.27 52.17 27.06
C VAL A 452 12.50 52.05 27.95
N ALA A 453 12.68 52.98 28.91
CA ALA A 453 13.81 52.90 29.83
C ALA A 453 13.77 51.62 30.70
N ARG A 454 14.94 51.05 30.99
CA ARG A 454 15.11 49.73 31.65
C ARG A 454 14.28 49.56 32.92
N ARG A 455 14.13 50.61 33.74
CA ARG A 455 13.31 50.58 34.97
C ARG A 455 11.82 50.24 34.74
N TYR A 456 11.32 50.38 33.51
CA TYR A 456 9.94 50.07 33.14
C TYR A 456 9.77 48.66 32.55
N TRP A 457 10.87 47.95 32.24
CA TRP A 457 10.81 46.65 31.58
C TRP A 457 10.09 45.58 32.40
N ILE A 458 10.22 45.64 33.73
CA ILE A 458 9.66 44.63 34.65
C ILE A 458 8.37 45.07 35.36
N GLN A 459 7.78 46.22 35.00
CA GLN A 459 6.65 46.78 35.72
C GLN A 459 5.32 46.07 35.51
N ARG A 460 5.18 45.30 34.42
CA ARG A 460 3.97 44.56 34.03
C ARG A 460 4.28 43.09 33.89
N SER A 461 3.28 42.23 33.98
CA SER A 461 3.44 40.83 33.56
C SER A 461 3.66 40.76 32.05
N CYS A 462 4.47 39.81 31.59
CA CYS A 462 4.63 39.55 30.17
C CYS A 462 3.51 38.62 29.69
N PRO A 463 2.68 39.02 28.71
CA PRO A 463 1.61 38.15 28.21
C PRO A 463 2.14 36.91 27.45
N ARG A 464 3.39 36.96 26.97
CA ARG A 464 4.00 35.89 26.16
C ARG A 464 4.66 34.78 26.98
N CYS A 465 5.49 35.12 27.96
CA CYS A 465 6.13 34.14 28.85
C CYS A 465 5.52 34.09 30.25
N GLN A 466 4.46 34.85 30.53
CA GLN A 466 3.83 34.93 31.85
C GLN A 466 4.80 35.34 32.99
N ALA A 467 5.97 35.90 32.66
CA ALA A 467 6.89 36.45 33.64
C ALA A 467 6.17 37.54 34.45
N GLY A 468 6.09 37.35 35.77
CA GLY A 468 5.40 38.25 36.68
C GLY A 468 6.05 39.64 36.77
N LYS A 469 5.34 40.58 37.40
CA LYS A 469 5.91 41.89 37.74
C LYS A 469 7.17 41.69 38.60
N GLY A 470 8.23 42.44 38.28
CA GLY A 470 9.53 42.33 38.94
C GLY A 470 10.44 41.23 38.40
N LYS A 471 9.96 40.35 37.50
CA LYS A 471 10.77 39.29 36.89
C LYS A 471 11.11 39.61 35.44
N ASP A 472 12.31 39.23 35.02
CA ASP A 472 12.74 39.31 33.62
C ASP A 472 12.01 38.29 32.75
N CYS A 473 11.94 38.58 31.45
CA CYS A 473 11.34 37.65 30.48
C CYS A 473 12.25 36.43 30.28
N VAL A 474 11.65 35.27 30.05
CA VAL A 474 12.36 34.02 29.70
C VAL A 474 12.06 33.61 28.25
N PHE A 475 12.92 32.80 27.64
CA PHE A 475 12.70 32.29 26.27
C PHE A 475 11.51 31.31 26.17
N ALA A 476 11.09 30.71 27.27
CA ALA A 476 9.96 29.79 27.29
C ALA A 476 8.62 30.55 27.20
N GLU A 477 7.80 30.21 26.20
CA GLU A 477 6.45 30.76 26.07
C GLU A 477 5.50 30.10 27.08
N GLY A 478 4.58 30.88 27.64
CA GLY A 478 3.55 30.39 28.57
C GLY A 478 4.06 29.95 29.94
N THR A 479 5.36 30.06 30.24
CA THR A 479 5.92 29.73 31.56
C THR A 479 6.96 30.74 31.99
N ASN A 480 6.99 31.08 33.28
CA ASN A 480 7.97 32.00 33.84
C ASN A 480 9.31 31.30 34.21
N ALA A 481 9.48 30.04 33.81
CA ALA A 481 10.62 29.19 34.10
C ALA A 481 11.43 28.96 32.81
N GLY A 482 12.74 29.19 32.86
CA GLY A 482 13.63 28.99 31.72
C GLY A 482 14.75 30.01 31.66
N THR A 483 15.54 29.96 30.59
CA THR A 483 16.66 30.88 30.38
C THR A 483 16.16 32.31 30.26
N VAL A 484 16.73 33.20 31.07
CA VAL A 484 16.42 34.63 31.08
C VAL A 484 16.90 35.27 29.78
N ARG A 485 16.09 36.19 29.26
CA ARG A 485 16.37 36.96 28.05
C ARG A 485 17.08 38.25 28.42
N GLU A 486 17.99 38.68 27.55
CA GLU A 486 18.69 39.97 27.70
C GLU A 486 17.73 41.16 27.58
N PHE A 487 16.71 41.03 26.71
CA PHE A 487 15.69 42.05 26.47
C PHE A 487 14.27 41.49 26.71
N PRO A 488 13.33 42.30 27.21
CA PRO A 488 11.95 41.89 27.39
C PRO A 488 11.21 41.76 26.05
N HIS A 489 10.28 40.80 25.97
CA HIS A 489 9.32 40.68 24.86
C HIS A 489 8.64 42.00 24.49
N ASP A 490 8.54 42.26 23.19
CA ASP A 490 7.87 43.44 22.63
C ASP A 490 6.41 43.53 23.11
N GLU A 491 5.70 42.40 23.26
CA GLU A 491 4.32 42.35 23.76
C GLU A 491 4.20 42.86 25.21
N ARG A 492 5.29 42.87 25.98
CA ARG A 492 5.35 43.47 27.32
C ARG A 492 5.54 44.99 27.26
N LEU A 493 6.28 45.48 26.25
CA LEU A 493 6.66 46.89 26.12
C LEU A 493 5.65 47.71 25.30
N GLN A 494 5.01 47.10 24.32
CA GLN A 494 4.09 47.77 23.40
C GLN A 494 2.97 48.53 24.14
N PRO A 495 2.30 47.97 25.17
CA PRO A 495 1.30 48.72 25.93
C PRO A 495 1.83 49.98 26.61
N ILE A 496 3.10 49.99 27.04
CA ILE A 496 3.74 51.15 27.67
C ILE A 496 3.95 52.25 26.63
N VAL A 497 4.37 51.88 25.42
CA VAL A 497 4.55 52.81 24.30
C VAL A 497 3.20 53.35 23.84
N ASP A 498 2.19 52.50 23.72
CA ASP A 498 0.84 52.89 23.31
C ASP A 498 0.18 53.82 24.32
N GLU A 499 0.33 53.56 25.62
CA GLU A 499 -0.14 54.47 26.67
C GLU A 499 0.57 55.83 26.63
N ARG A 500 1.88 55.86 26.36
CA ARG A 500 2.61 57.13 26.21
C ARG A 500 2.11 57.90 24.98
N LYS A 501 1.94 57.22 23.84
CA LYS A 501 1.37 57.82 22.64
C LYS A 501 -0.08 58.30 22.86
N ALA A 502 -0.88 57.53 23.58
CA ALA A 502 -2.24 57.90 23.94
C ALA A 502 -2.26 59.13 24.87
N ARG A 503 -1.36 59.19 25.86
CA ARG A 503 -1.17 60.38 26.72
C ARG A 503 -0.74 61.60 25.93
N GLU A 504 0.22 61.46 25.01
CA GLU A 504 0.65 62.54 24.12
C GLU A 504 -0.51 63.04 23.24
N LYS A 505 -1.30 62.13 22.66
CA LYS A 505 -2.50 62.47 21.89
C LYS A 505 -3.62 63.11 22.74
N ALA A 506 -3.69 62.77 24.02
CA ALA A 506 -4.68 63.30 24.96
C ALA A 506 -4.33 64.70 25.50
N ILE A 507 -3.11 65.21 25.26
CA ILE A 507 -2.77 66.60 25.54
C ILE A 507 -3.53 67.47 24.53
N PRO A 508 -4.51 68.30 24.96
CA PRO A 508 -5.25 69.14 24.02
C PRO A 508 -4.27 70.07 23.32
N ARG A 509 -4.34 70.12 21.98
CA ARG A 509 -3.58 71.11 21.23
C ARG A 509 -3.97 72.52 21.74
N PRO A 510 -3.04 73.48 21.80
CA PRO A 510 -3.38 74.85 22.16
C PRO A 510 -4.42 75.42 21.18
N TRP A 511 -5.35 76.20 21.71
CA TRP A 511 -6.35 76.91 20.91
C TRP A 511 -5.65 77.91 20.00
N ARG A 512 -5.97 77.85 18.71
CA ARG A 512 -5.52 78.88 17.76
C ARG A 512 -6.47 80.07 17.82
N VAL A 513 -5.98 81.26 17.48
CA VAL A 513 -6.79 82.50 17.50
C VAL A 513 -8.09 82.36 16.69
N TYR A 514 -8.05 81.65 15.56
CA TYR A 514 -9.22 81.46 14.71
C TYR A 514 -10.12 80.28 15.13
N ASP A 515 -9.73 79.46 16.11
CA ASP A 515 -10.58 78.40 16.67
C ASP A 515 -11.70 78.97 17.56
N ILE A 516 -11.70 80.28 17.83
CA ILE A 516 -12.65 80.97 18.72
C ILE A 516 -13.43 82.03 17.95
N THR A 517 -14.72 82.17 18.21
CA THR A 517 -15.54 83.27 17.66
C THR A 517 -15.07 84.61 18.22
N CYS A 518 -14.80 85.58 17.35
CA CYS A 518 -14.36 86.90 17.77
C CYS A 518 -15.45 87.60 18.59
N PRO A 519 -15.18 88.02 19.84
CA PRO A 519 -16.17 88.76 20.63
C PRO A 519 -16.50 90.12 19.99
N ASP A 520 -15.49 90.80 19.44
CA ASP A 520 -15.64 92.18 18.98
C ASP A 520 -16.35 92.32 17.62
N CYS A 521 -16.34 91.29 16.78
CA CYS A 521 -16.97 91.36 15.45
C CYS A 521 -17.85 90.17 15.09
N GLY A 522 -18.09 89.25 16.03
CA GLY A 522 -18.96 88.08 15.86
C GLY A 522 -18.47 87.06 14.83
N ARG A 523 -17.30 87.25 14.20
CA ARG A 523 -16.77 86.33 13.18
C ARG A 523 -16.43 84.98 13.81
N GLY A 524 -17.16 83.95 13.37
CA GLY A 524 -17.09 82.59 13.89
C GLY A 524 -15.77 81.85 13.62
N TYR A 525 -15.81 80.55 13.90
CA TYR A 525 -14.72 79.60 13.74
C TYR A 525 -14.08 79.69 12.34
N ASN A 526 -12.76 79.68 12.28
CA ASN A 526 -11.92 79.83 11.08
C ASN A 526 -12.13 81.10 10.23
N ALA A 527 -13.03 82.01 10.59
CA ALA A 527 -13.23 83.26 9.85
C ALA A 527 -12.27 84.36 10.34
N PRO A 528 -11.55 85.06 9.45
CA PRO A 528 -10.73 86.20 9.83
C PRO A 528 -11.58 87.36 10.36
N CYS A 529 -11.03 88.13 11.29
CA CYS A 529 -11.67 89.36 11.77
C CYS A 529 -11.70 90.40 10.65
N LYS A 530 -12.69 91.30 10.65
CA LYS A 530 -12.78 92.40 9.69
C LYS A 530 -11.76 93.54 9.95
N SER A 531 -10.89 93.41 10.94
CA SER A 531 -9.90 94.44 11.25
C SER A 531 -8.76 94.41 10.22
N PRO A 532 -8.34 95.57 9.69
CA PRO A 532 -7.23 95.65 8.73
C PRO A 532 -5.89 95.25 9.35
N SER A 533 -5.77 95.23 10.68
CA SER A 533 -4.52 94.90 11.40
C SER A 533 -4.46 93.44 11.87
N GLY A 534 -5.36 92.57 11.41
CA GLY A 534 -5.40 91.16 11.80
C GLY A 534 -6.47 90.84 12.85
N PRO A 535 -6.34 89.73 13.62
CA PRO A 535 -7.35 89.33 14.58
C PRO A 535 -7.44 90.33 15.74
N HIS A 536 -8.66 90.62 16.21
CA HIS A 536 -8.84 91.50 17.36
C HIS A 536 -8.15 90.94 18.62
N ARG A 537 -7.61 91.83 19.45
CA ARG A 537 -6.87 91.48 20.67
C ARG A 537 -7.71 90.61 21.61
N SER A 538 -9.00 90.88 21.75
CA SER A 538 -9.92 90.10 22.60
C SER A 538 -10.03 88.65 22.12
N ARG A 539 -10.02 88.40 20.80
CA ARG A 539 -10.00 87.05 20.21
C ARG A 539 -8.69 86.31 20.50
N VAL A 540 -7.55 87.02 20.47
CA VAL A 540 -6.22 86.45 20.77
C VAL A 540 -6.09 86.08 22.25
N GLU A 541 -6.51 86.97 23.15
CA GLU A 541 -6.44 86.72 24.59
C GLU A 541 -7.39 85.58 25.01
N LEU A 542 -8.58 85.50 24.43
CA LEU A 542 -9.51 84.40 24.68
C LEU A 542 -8.93 83.05 24.23
N ALA A 543 -8.15 83.01 23.14
CA ALA A 543 -7.44 81.80 22.70
C ALA A 543 -6.32 81.37 23.65
N LYS A 544 -5.59 82.34 24.21
CA LYS A 544 -4.59 82.07 25.26
C LYS A 544 -5.26 81.57 26.53
N GLU A 545 -6.37 82.18 26.94
CA GLU A 545 -7.13 81.77 28.13
C GLU A 545 -7.69 80.36 27.98
N TYR A 546 -8.31 80.03 26.85
CA TYR A 546 -8.85 78.70 26.61
C TYR A 546 -7.77 77.62 26.55
N THR A 547 -6.59 77.97 26.03
CA THR A 547 -5.39 77.12 26.09
C THR A 547 -4.92 76.89 27.52
N ARG A 548 -4.85 77.94 28.35
CA ARG A 548 -4.46 77.84 29.77
C ARG A 548 -5.45 77.00 30.58
N LEU A 549 -6.75 77.19 30.35
CA LEU A 549 -7.82 76.44 30.99
C LEU A 549 -8.00 75.02 30.44
N ARG A 550 -7.18 74.61 29.46
CA ARG A 550 -7.26 73.30 28.79
C ARG A 550 -8.66 72.94 28.31
N LYS A 551 -9.44 73.94 27.87
CA LYS A 551 -10.78 73.69 27.31
C LYS A 551 -10.63 72.83 26.05
N PRO A 552 -11.47 71.81 25.81
CA PRO A 552 -11.42 71.06 24.57
C PRO A 552 -11.82 71.98 23.40
N PRO A 553 -11.02 72.11 22.33
CA PRO A 553 -11.44 72.83 21.13
C PRO A 553 -12.70 72.18 20.52
N PRO A 554 -13.54 72.95 19.82
CA PRO A 554 -14.71 72.39 19.15
C PRO A 554 -14.27 71.25 18.22
N LYS A 555 -14.98 70.11 18.30
CA LYS A 555 -14.73 68.99 17.38
C LYS A 555 -15.01 69.48 15.96
N ARG A 556 -14.05 69.29 15.06
CA ARG A 556 -14.21 69.58 13.63
C ARG A 556 -15.24 68.67 12.99
#